data_AF-A0A1V1NYJ7-F1
#
_entry.id   AF-A0A1V1NYJ7-F1
#
_cell.length_a   1.000
_cell.length_b   1.000
_cell.length_c   1.000
_cell.angle_alpha   90.00
_cell.angle_beta   90.00
_cell.angle_gamma   90.00
#
_symmetry.space_group_name_H-M   'P 1'
#
loop_
_entity.id
_entity.type
_entity.pdbx_description
1 polymer ?
#
loop_
_entity_poly.entity_id
_entity_poly.type
_entity_poly.pdbx_seq_one_letter_code
_entity_poly.pdbx_strand_id
1 'polypeptide(L)'
;MAVGSHKDAFKAHQLVKKLSGKKDKKPLIDAAANILLDFVKNQRQVNSDHLITTLPEDDGNYDGKKLDKALTAVDKLCGKCDESHDDACFVNQTRRMLIKAKTGVDLGNSFDGNKSLDALLKEAESIAQSSTNEDKKVACETIQEIQDETLDELREAYDSLEKKYEALSEKDVFRSTLIDEIVSTITAVSDGNFATEMPVHEDEQLGKLATAFNVMLKTINETMQNLDKLVSERSAELRMIMDTVPVGLMSIITMSGEDYRINPEYSKTCEKILGVQDLRGRNFLDAIGLTKRTGDSRKDMAKFLDLLTQELLPEEDMAGLNPFVEIEIKMMMAQSNGQKSTIT
;
A
#
# COMPACT_ATOMS: atom_id res chain seq x y z
N MET A 1 -0.25 24.57 -7.15
CA MET A 1 -1.08 24.85 -8.35
C MET A 1 -0.27 25.76 -9.23
N ALA A 2 -0.01 25.54 -10.52
CA ALA A 2 -0.44 24.48 -11.43
C ALA A 2 0.74 24.11 -12.34
N VAL A 3 1.47 23.04 -12.01
CA VAL A 3 2.41 22.40 -12.94
C VAL A 3 1.58 22.00 -14.15
N GLY A 4 1.95 22.45 -15.35
CA GLY A 4 1.32 22.07 -16.62
C GLY A 4 0.88 20.61 -16.58
N SER A 5 -0.45 20.39 -16.58
CA SER A 5 -1.11 19.16 -16.13
C SER A 5 -0.32 17.91 -16.52
N HIS A 6 0.08 17.07 -15.56
CA HIS A 6 0.73 15.77 -15.83
C HIS A 6 0.00 14.95 -16.90
N LYS A 7 -1.31 15.16 -17.03
CA LYS A 7 -2.14 14.60 -18.10
C LYS A 7 -1.73 15.06 -19.49
N ASP A 8 -1.35 16.32 -19.65
CA ASP A 8 -0.83 16.90 -20.90
C ASP A 8 0.60 16.41 -21.17
N ALA A 9 1.44 16.29 -20.14
CA ALA A 9 2.79 15.72 -20.25
C ALA A 9 2.74 14.25 -20.72
N PHE A 10 1.85 13.45 -20.13
CA PHE A 10 1.63 12.06 -20.52
C PHE A 10 1.08 11.94 -21.95
N LYS A 11 0.18 12.85 -22.37
CA LYS A 11 -0.27 12.92 -23.77
C LYS A 11 0.87 13.25 -24.72
N ALA A 12 1.76 14.19 -24.36
CA ALA A 12 2.93 14.51 -25.15
C ALA A 12 3.87 13.30 -25.27
N HIS A 13 4.14 12.59 -24.16
CA HIS A 13 4.91 11.33 -24.16
C HIS A 13 4.30 10.29 -25.11
N GLN A 14 2.98 10.08 -25.07
CA GLN A 14 2.31 9.13 -25.98
C GLN A 14 2.43 9.53 -27.45
N LEU A 15 2.43 10.83 -27.76
CA LEU A 15 2.62 11.32 -29.13
C LEU A 15 4.05 11.13 -29.61
N VAL A 16 5.05 11.42 -28.76
CA VAL A 16 6.47 11.19 -29.08
C VAL A 16 6.75 9.70 -29.25
N LYS A 17 6.28 8.84 -28.34
CA LYS A 17 6.44 7.39 -28.42
C LYS A 17 5.83 6.78 -29.70
N LYS A 18 4.77 7.37 -30.24
CA LYS A 18 4.18 6.93 -31.53
C LYS A 18 5.07 7.22 -32.74
N LEU A 19 6.11 8.06 -32.62
CA LEU A 19 7.07 8.36 -33.69
C LEU A 19 8.16 7.30 -33.83
N SER A 20 8.48 6.58 -32.76
CA SER A 20 9.50 5.51 -32.71
C SER A 20 9.13 4.33 -33.62
N GLY A 21 7.83 4.02 -33.75
CA GLY A 21 7.39 2.87 -34.56
C GLY A 21 7.86 1.53 -33.98
N LYS A 22 7.32 0.41 -34.45
CA LYS A 22 7.69 -0.92 -33.91
C LYS A 22 8.92 -1.56 -34.56
N LYS A 23 9.49 -0.94 -35.60
CA LYS A 23 10.41 -1.61 -36.52
C LYS A 23 11.79 -0.96 -36.68
N ASP A 24 11.96 0.32 -36.34
CA ASP A 24 13.24 1.02 -36.48
C ASP A 24 13.62 1.62 -35.12
N LYS A 25 14.83 1.34 -34.64
CA LYS A 25 15.36 2.01 -33.45
C LYS A 25 15.61 3.47 -33.80
N LYS A 26 14.82 4.39 -33.24
CA LYS A 26 14.97 5.84 -33.43
C LYS A 26 15.49 6.45 -32.13
N PRO A 27 16.82 6.40 -31.89
CA PRO A 27 17.41 6.73 -30.60
C PRO A 27 17.06 8.14 -30.13
N LEU A 28 16.85 9.08 -31.06
CA LEU A 28 16.54 10.47 -30.73
C LEU A 28 15.11 10.62 -30.18
N ILE A 29 14.15 9.92 -30.77
CA ILE A 29 12.76 9.90 -30.29
C ILE A 29 12.62 9.09 -29.00
N ASP A 30 13.34 7.98 -28.88
CA ASP A 30 13.30 7.16 -27.67
C ASP A 30 13.88 7.94 -26.48
N ALA A 31 14.98 8.69 -26.69
CA ALA A 31 15.52 9.61 -25.70
C ALA A 31 14.50 10.71 -25.32
N ALA A 32 13.88 11.35 -26.30
CA ALA A 32 12.85 12.37 -26.07
C ALA A 32 11.62 11.81 -25.31
N ALA A 33 11.21 10.57 -25.61
CA ALA A 33 10.11 9.91 -24.92
C ALA A 33 10.46 9.59 -23.46
N ASN A 34 11.68 9.12 -23.19
CA ASN A 34 12.15 8.81 -21.84
C ASN A 34 12.24 10.06 -20.97
N ILE A 35 12.77 11.17 -21.51
CA ILE A 35 12.81 12.47 -20.81
C ILE A 35 11.41 12.92 -20.37
N LEU A 36 10.41 12.82 -21.27
CA LEU A 36 9.03 13.15 -20.92
C LEU A 36 8.43 12.19 -19.88
N LEU A 37 8.85 10.93 -19.87
CA LEU A 37 8.40 9.93 -18.91
C LEU A 37 9.00 10.20 -17.52
N ASP A 38 10.26 10.62 -17.46
CA ASP A 38 10.91 11.03 -16.22
C ASP A 38 10.31 12.33 -15.67
N PHE A 39 9.93 13.26 -16.54
CA PHE A 39 9.12 14.41 -16.14
C PHE A 39 7.78 13.99 -15.49
N VAL A 40 7.08 13.01 -16.07
CA VAL A 40 5.82 12.50 -15.50
C VAL A 40 6.04 11.82 -14.14
N LYS A 41 7.14 11.07 -13.96
CA LYS A 41 7.47 10.36 -12.72
C LYS A 41 7.95 11.27 -11.59
N ASN A 42 8.90 12.16 -11.89
CA ASN A 42 9.61 12.95 -10.87
C ASN A 42 8.87 14.22 -10.45
N GLN A 43 7.80 14.58 -11.15
CA GLN A 43 6.97 15.77 -10.93
C GLN A 43 7.70 17.12 -10.91
N ARG A 44 8.98 17.15 -11.31
CA ARG A 44 9.81 18.36 -11.44
C ARG A 44 10.15 18.58 -12.90
N GLN A 45 10.18 19.84 -13.34
CA GLN A 45 10.44 20.18 -14.75
C GLN A 45 11.93 20.42 -15.03
N VAL A 46 12.72 20.69 -13.99
CA VAL A 46 14.16 20.95 -14.10
C VAL A 46 14.94 19.92 -13.30
N ASN A 47 15.94 19.29 -13.93
CA ASN A 47 16.95 18.50 -13.24
C ASN A 47 18.34 18.79 -13.84
N SER A 48 19.22 19.44 -13.06
CA SER A 48 20.59 19.77 -13.45
C SER A 48 21.45 18.53 -13.73
N ASP A 49 21.09 17.39 -13.14
CA ASP A 49 21.86 16.15 -13.23
C ASP A 49 21.58 15.39 -14.56
N HIS A 50 20.64 15.87 -15.37
CA HIS A 50 20.24 15.27 -16.65
C HIS A 50 20.43 16.22 -17.83
N LEU A 51 21.52 16.99 -17.85
CA LEU A 51 21.89 17.80 -19.01
C LEU A 51 22.50 16.92 -20.11
N ILE A 52 21.76 16.77 -21.21
CA ILE A 52 22.27 16.11 -22.41
C ILE A 52 23.02 17.13 -23.25
N THR A 53 24.36 17.06 -23.21
CA THR A 53 25.26 17.99 -23.91
C THR A 53 25.39 17.66 -25.40
N THR A 54 25.37 16.38 -25.77
CA THR A 54 25.43 15.90 -27.15
C THR A 54 24.21 15.02 -27.48
N LEU A 55 23.48 15.39 -28.53
CA LEU A 55 22.33 14.61 -29.00
C LEU A 55 22.77 13.41 -29.85
N PRO A 56 22.14 12.24 -29.72
CA PRO A 56 22.41 11.08 -30.58
C PRO A 56 22.32 11.42 -32.07
N GLU A 57 23.13 10.78 -32.89
CA GLU A 57 22.95 10.77 -34.35
C GLU A 57 21.78 9.85 -34.70
N ASP A 58 20.93 10.31 -35.61
CA ASP A 58 19.72 9.58 -36.00
C ASP A 58 19.37 9.89 -37.45
N ASP A 59 19.56 8.90 -38.31
CA ASP A 59 19.21 8.94 -39.74
C ASP A 59 17.76 8.50 -40.00
N GLY A 60 16.95 8.35 -38.94
CA GLY A 60 15.57 7.91 -39.01
C GLY A 60 14.70 8.89 -39.79
N ASN A 61 13.96 8.38 -40.78
CA ASN A 61 12.95 9.20 -41.46
C ASN A 61 11.71 9.38 -40.57
N TYR A 62 11.31 10.62 -40.33
CA TYR A 62 10.19 10.99 -39.47
C TYR A 62 8.96 11.44 -40.27
N ASP A 63 7.78 11.02 -39.82
CA ASP A 63 6.52 11.55 -40.35
C ASP A 63 6.32 13.00 -39.88
N GLY A 64 6.63 13.96 -40.75
CA GLY A 64 6.60 15.40 -40.44
C GLY A 64 5.28 15.85 -39.80
N LYS A 65 4.12 15.31 -40.24
CA LYS A 65 2.81 15.67 -39.66
C LYS A 65 2.64 15.19 -38.23
N LYS A 66 3.24 14.05 -37.86
CA LYS A 66 3.20 13.54 -36.49
C LYS A 66 4.23 14.27 -35.63
N LEU A 67 5.38 14.61 -36.20
CA LEU A 67 6.43 15.37 -35.52
C LEU A 67 5.93 16.78 -35.15
N ASP A 68 5.23 17.46 -36.05
CA ASP A 68 4.60 18.76 -35.78
C ASP A 68 3.57 18.67 -34.65
N LYS A 69 2.77 17.60 -34.61
CA LYS A 69 1.81 17.37 -33.52
C LYS A 69 2.51 17.12 -32.18
N ALA A 70 3.62 16.40 -32.19
CA ALA A 70 4.42 16.16 -31.00
C ALA A 70 5.08 17.45 -30.50
N LEU A 71 5.72 18.22 -31.39
CA LEU A 71 6.28 19.55 -31.10
C LEU A 71 5.23 20.49 -30.52
N THR A 72 4.05 20.60 -31.14
CA THR A 72 2.95 21.43 -30.64
C THR A 72 2.46 20.99 -29.26
N ALA A 73 2.48 19.68 -28.98
CA ALA A 73 2.05 19.15 -27.69
C ALA A 73 3.08 19.44 -26.58
N VAL A 74 4.37 19.30 -26.88
CA VAL A 74 5.48 19.66 -25.97
C VAL A 74 5.55 21.17 -25.78
N ASP A 75 5.26 21.95 -26.82
CA ASP A 75 5.28 23.41 -26.76
C ASP A 75 4.30 23.95 -25.70
N LYS A 76 3.08 23.38 -25.67
CA LYS A 76 2.02 23.70 -24.69
C LYS A 76 2.33 23.33 -23.23
N LEU A 77 3.43 22.63 -22.98
CA LEU A 77 3.90 22.34 -21.63
C LEU A 77 4.73 23.50 -21.06
N CYS A 78 5.34 24.32 -21.92
CA CYS A 78 6.13 25.49 -21.53
C CYS A 78 5.22 26.69 -21.21
N GLY A 79 5.63 27.55 -20.27
CA GLY A 79 4.83 28.71 -19.82
C GLY A 79 3.72 28.37 -18.82
N LYS A 80 3.67 27.13 -18.32
CA LYS A 80 2.77 26.68 -17.23
C LYS A 80 3.53 26.28 -15.96
N CYS A 81 4.74 26.80 -15.76
CA CYS A 81 5.58 26.49 -14.60
C CYS A 81 6.23 27.75 -14.06
N ASP A 82 6.48 27.76 -12.76
CA ASP A 82 7.16 28.83 -12.04
C ASP A 82 8.70 28.60 -11.97
N GLU A 83 9.23 27.61 -12.72
CA GLU A 83 10.63 27.17 -12.69
C GLU A 83 11.47 27.78 -13.83
N SER A 84 12.79 27.91 -13.63
CA SER A 84 13.73 28.45 -14.62
C SER A 84 13.74 27.62 -15.90
N HIS A 85 13.61 28.28 -17.05
CA HIS A 85 13.55 27.67 -18.38
C HIS A 85 14.93 27.51 -19.03
N ASP A 86 15.93 27.14 -18.23
CA ASP A 86 17.30 26.92 -18.72
C ASP A 86 17.42 25.59 -19.49
N ASP A 87 18.61 25.27 -20.01
CA ASP A 87 18.90 24.05 -20.78
C ASP A 87 18.60 22.74 -20.01
N ALA A 88 18.52 22.83 -18.68
CA ALA A 88 18.20 21.71 -17.78
C ALA A 88 16.69 21.38 -17.71
N CYS A 89 15.83 22.16 -18.38
CA CYS A 89 14.40 21.90 -18.43
C CYS A 89 14.09 20.72 -19.36
N PHE A 90 13.36 19.72 -18.86
CA PHE A 90 12.98 18.53 -19.65
C PHE A 90 12.18 18.87 -20.91
N VAL A 91 11.34 19.92 -20.85
CA VAL A 91 10.57 20.40 -22.00
C VAL A 91 11.50 20.96 -23.08
N ASN A 92 12.54 21.70 -22.68
CA ASN A 92 13.51 22.28 -23.60
C ASN A 92 14.40 21.22 -24.24
N GLN A 93 14.88 20.25 -23.47
CA GLN A 93 15.65 19.12 -24.00
C GLN A 93 14.83 18.31 -25.01
N THR A 94 13.55 18.07 -24.70
CA THR A 94 12.63 17.39 -25.62
C THR A 94 12.41 18.21 -26.89
N ARG A 95 12.28 19.55 -26.80
CA ARG A 95 12.16 20.43 -27.97
C ARG A 95 13.41 20.38 -28.85
N ARG A 96 14.60 20.50 -28.25
CA ARG A 96 15.89 20.43 -28.95
C ARG A 96 16.01 19.13 -29.75
N MET A 97 15.62 18.01 -29.14
CA MET A 97 15.56 16.71 -29.80
C MET A 97 14.58 16.68 -30.97
N LEU A 98 13.32 17.08 -30.75
CA LEU A 98 12.31 17.05 -31.81
C LEU A 98 12.62 18.03 -32.96
N ILE A 99 13.31 19.14 -32.69
CA ILE A 99 13.80 20.06 -33.72
C ILE A 99 14.92 19.41 -34.52
N LYS A 100 15.92 18.79 -33.86
CA LYS A 100 16.98 18.04 -34.57
C LYS A 100 16.39 16.94 -35.46
N ALA A 101 15.37 16.21 -35.00
CA ALA A 101 14.64 15.24 -35.83
C ALA A 101 13.92 15.87 -37.04
N LYS A 102 13.55 17.14 -36.97
CA LYS A 102 12.81 17.84 -38.04
C LYS A 102 13.74 18.50 -39.06
N THR A 103 14.78 19.19 -38.59
CA THR A 103 15.65 20.03 -39.41
C THR A 103 17.01 19.41 -39.67
N GLY A 104 17.37 18.35 -38.94
CA GLY A 104 18.71 17.74 -38.99
C GLY A 104 19.78 18.55 -38.26
N VAL A 105 19.43 19.70 -37.66
CA VAL A 105 20.37 20.63 -37.03
C VAL A 105 20.16 20.64 -35.52
N ASP A 106 21.27 20.52 -34.78
CA ASP A 106 21.28 20.72 -33.33
C ASP A 106 21.50 22.20 -32.99
N LEU A 107 20.60 22.79 -32.19
CA LEU A 107 20.67 24.18 -31.76
C LEU A 107 21.69 24.41 -30.60
N GLY A 108 22.29 23.33 -30.07
CA GLY A 108 23.40 23.42 -29.10
C GLY A 108 23.00 23.85 -27.68
N ASN A 109 24.01 24.24 -26.90
CA ASN A 109 23.90 24.58 -25.46
C ASN A 109 23.51 26.04 -25.19
N SER A 110 22.88 26.71 -26.15
CA SER A 110 22.33 28.06 -25.99
C SER A 110 20.85 28.06 -26.35
N PHE A 111 20.12 27.07 -25.85
CA PHE A 111 18.71 26.91 -26.14
C PHE A 111 17.89 27.77 -25.18
N ASP A 112 17.53 28.98 -25.64
CA ASP A 112 16.70 29.89 -24.86
C ASP A 112 15.24 29.40 -24.83
N GLY A 113 14.84 28.81 -23.70
CA GLY A 113 13.51 28.25 -23.48
C GLY A 113 12.35 29.25 -23.56
N ASN A 114 12.65 30.55 -23.57
CA ASN A 114 11.65 31.62 -23.68
C ASN A 114 11.30 31.98 -25.14
N LYS A 115 12.06 31.49 -26.12
CA LYS A 115 11.76 31.72 -27.54
C LYS A 115 10.53 30.91 -27.98
N SER A 116 9.70 31.49 -28.85
CA SER A 116 8.56 30.78 -29.44
C SER A 116 9.02 29.66 -30.38
N LEU A 117 8.22 28.61 -30.51
CA LEU A 117 8.49 27.48 -31.43
C LEU A 117 8.80 27.95 -32.86
N ASP A 118 8.08 28.96 -33.34
CA ASP A 118 8.28 29.52 -34.69
C ASP A 118 9.64 30.24 -34.85
N ALA A 119 10.14 30.88 -33.79
CA ALA A 119 11.45 31.53 -33.80
C ALA A 119 12.58 30.48 -33.81
N LEU A 120 12.44 29.41 -33.02
CA LEU A 120 13.40 28.32 -32.94
C LEU A 120 13.47 27.51 -34.26
N LEU A 121 12.34 27.28 -34.92
CA LEU A 121 12.31 26.62 -36.22
C LEU A 121 12.97 27.48 -37.30
N LYS A 122 12.73 28.80 -37.32
CA LYS A 122 13.41 29.71 -38.25
C LYS A 122 14.92 29.79 -38.02
N GLU A 123 15.36 29.77 -36.77
CA GLU A 123 16.78 29.72 -36.40
C GLU A 123 17.44 28.42 -36.90
N ALA A 124 16.80 27.27 -36.64
CA ALA A 124 17.26 25.98 -37.15
C ALA A 124 17.27 25.90 -38.68
N GLU A 125 16.26 26.44 -39.36
CA GLU A 125 16.19 26.52 -40.82
C GLU A 125 17.26 27.46 -41.40
N SER A 126 17.57 28.58 -40.72
CA SER A 126 18.63 29.50 -41.15
C SER A 126 20.03 28.87 -41.02
N ILE A 127 20.26 28.05 -39.99
CA ILE A 127 21.51 27.30 -39.80
C ILE A 127 21.61 26.14 -40.80
N ALA A 128 20.49 25.47 -41.13
CA ALA A 128 20.44 24.45 -42.19
C ALA A 128 20.74 25.06 -43.58
N GLN A 129 20.36 26.31 -43.82
CA GLN A 129 20.62 27.03 -45.08
C GLN A 129 22.05 27.59 -45.17
N SER A 130 22.70 27.92 -44.05
CA SER A 130 24.11 28.33 -44.05
C SER A 130 25.07 27.15 -44.17
N SER A 131 24.72 26.00 -43.59
CA SER A 131 25.54 24.76 -43.63
C SER A 131 25.51 24.02 -44.98
N THR A 132 24.66 24.41 -45.93
CA THR A 132 24.60 23.80 -47.27
C THR A 132 25.61 24.38 -48.27
N ASN A 133 26.38 25.42 -47.92
CA ASN A 133 27.24 26.10 -48.89
C ASN A 133 28.75 26.20 -48.60
N GLU A 134 29.31 25.74 -47.47
CA GLU A 134 30.78 25.85 -47.27
C GLU A 134 31.56 24.58 -46.91
N ASP A 135 31.00 23.51 -46.33
CA ASP A 135 31.86 22.41 -45.84
C ASP A 135 31.82 21.13 -46.69
N LYS A 136 32.26 21.21 -47.95
CA LYS A 136 32.48 20.00 -48.78
C LYS A 136 33.84 19.88 -49.47
N LYS A 137 34.83 20.70 -49.15
CA LYS A 137 36.21 20.49 -49.62
C LYS A 137 37.21 20.88 -48.55
N VAL A 138 38.22 20.01 -48.40
CA VAL A 138 39.44 20.16 -47.58
C VAL A 138 39.34 19.59 -46.15
N ALA A 139 39.34 18.26 -46.06
CA ALA A 139 40.05 17.52 -44.99
C ALA A 139 39.96 16.01 -45.28
N CYS A 140 40.74 15.49 -46.23
CA CYS A 140 40.75 14.04 -46.49
C CYS A 140 42.16 13.45 -46.74
N GLU A 141 43.24 14.10 -46.29
CA GLU A 141 44.59 13.56 -46.52
C GLU A 141 45.56 13.67 -45.33
N THR A 142 45.10 13.77 -44.08
CA THR A 142 46.04 13.73 -42.94
C THR A 142 45.49 13.09 -41.67
N ILE A 143 44.58 12.12 -41.80
CA ILE A 143 44.09 11.35 -40.65
C ILE A 143 43.93 9.87 -41.03
N GLN A 144 45.02 9.21 -41.40
CA GLN A 144 45.00 7.77 -41.68
C GLN A 144 46.01 6.96 -40.86
N GLU A 145 46.83 7.60 -40.02
CA GLU A 145 47.84 6.88 -39.21
C GLU A 145 47.74 7.17 -37.70
N ILE A 146 46.85 8.06 -37.24
CA ILE A 146 46.62 8.34 -35.80
C ILE A 146 45.27 7.76 -35.30
N GLN A 147 44.40 7.33 -36.22
CA GLN A 147 43.05 6.86 -35.89
C GLN A 147 42.99 5.39 -35.45
N ASP A 148 43.89 4.51 -35.88
CA ASP A 148 43.76 3.07 -35.59
C ASP A 148 44.17 2.71 -34.16
N GLU A 149 45.26 3.25 -33.61
CA GLU A 149 45.67 2.97 -32.21
C GLU A 149 44.67 3.53 -31.19
N THR A 150 44.08 4.70 -31.45
CA THR A 150 43.10 5.31 -30.55
C THR A 150 41.71 4.68 -30.64
N LEU A 151 41.33 4.15 -31.81
CA LEU A 151 40.08 3.38 -31.98
C LEU A 151 40.15 2.03 -31.27
N ASP A 152 41.29 1.33 -31.34
CA ASP A 152 41.45 0.05 -30.66
C ASP A 152 41.43 0.22 -29.12
N GLU A 153 42.07 1.26 -28.58
CA GLU A 153 41.97 1.59 -27.15
C GLU A 153 40.53 1.95 -26.71
N LEU A 154 39.79 2.68 -27.54
CA LEU A 154 38.37 3.00 -27.31
C LEU A 154 37.49 1.76 -27.36
N ARG A 155 37.81 0.80 -28.23
CA ARG A 155 37.09 -0.46 -28.37
C ARG A 155 37.31 -1.37 -27.16
N GLU A 156 38.55 -1.48 -26.70
CA GLU A 156 38.87 -2.21 -25.47
C GLU A 156 38.23 -1.57 -24.24
N ALA A 157 38.18 -0.24 -24.18
CA ALA A 157 37.50 0.49 -23.12
C ALA A 157 35.97 0.26 -23.15
N TYR A 158 35.38 0.20 -24.35
CA TYR A 158 33.96 -0.10 -24.52
C TYR A 158 33.62 -1.54 -24.11
N ASP A 159 34.40 -2.52 -24.54
CA ASP A 159 34.22 -3.93 -24.16
C ASP A 159 34.42 -4.15 -22.64
N SER A 160 35.35 -3.42 -22.04
CA SER A 160 35.56 -3.38 -20.58
C SER A 160 34.36 -2.77 -19.85
N LEU A 161 33.77 -1.72 -20.40
CA LEU A 161 32.59 -1.06 -19.84
C LEU A 161 31.34 -1.93 -19.99
N GLU A 162 31.16 -2.59 -21.13
CA GLU A 162 30.06 -3.52 -21.39
C GLU A 162 30.09 -4.68 -20.39
N LYS A 163 31.26 -5.33 -20.20
CA LYS A 163 31.43 -6.38 -19.18
C LYS A 163 31.13 -5.89 -17.76
N LYS A 164 31.54 -4.66 -17.41
CA LYS A 164 31.21 -4.08 -16.10
C LYS A 164 29.73 -3.79 -15.96
N TYR A 165 29.07 -3.34 -17.02
CA TYR A 165 27.64 -3.06 -17.03
C TYR A 165 26.83 -4.34 -16.90
N GLU A 166 27.18 -5.40 -17.63
CA GLU A 166 26.55 -6.72 -17.50
C GLU A 166 26.71 -7.28 -16.08
N ALA A 167 27.91 -7.22 -15.51
CA ALA A 167 28.16 -7.66 -14.13
C ALA A 167 27.39 -6.83 -13.09
N LEU A 168 27.13 -5.55 -13.35
CA LEU A 168 26.33 -4.70 -12.48
C LEU A 168 24.83 -5.04 -12.61
N SER A 169 24.37 -5.22 -13.84
CA SER A 169 23.01 -5.64 -14.17
C SER A 169 22.64 -6.98 -13.51
N GLU A 170 23.52 -7.99 -13.59
CA GLU A 170 23.32 -9.28 -12.93
C GLU A 170 23.19 -9.13 -11.40
N LYS A 171 24.02 -8.27 -10.79
CA LYS A 171 23.92 -7.97 -9.35
C LYS A 171 22.61 -7.29 -8.98
N ASP A 172 22.11 -6.39 -9.82
CA ASP A 172 20.84 -5.70 -9.55
C ASP A 172 19.64 -6.63 -9.70
N VAL A 173 19.64 -7.53 -10.70
CA VAL A 173 18.62 -8.58 -10.82
C VAL A 173 18.65 -9.51 -9.62
N PHE A 174 19.83 -9.96 -9.20
CA PHE A 174 19.97 -10.79 -8.01
C PHE A 174 19.42 -10.07 -6.77
N ARG A 175 19.78 -8.81 -6.55
CA ARG A 175 19.27 -8.00 -5.44
C ARG A 175 17.75 -7.84 -5.46
N SER A 176 17.13 -7.65 -6.63
CA SER A 176 15.67 -7.52 -6.70
C SER A 176 14.97 -8.81 -6.26
N THR A 177 15.46 -9.97 -6.72
CA THR A 177 14.88 -11.27 -6.34
C THR A 177 15.00 -11.55 -4.84
N LEU A 178 16.09 -11.14 -4.21
CA LEU A 178 16.28 -11.25 -2.77
C LEU A 178 15.33 -10.35 -1.98
N ILE A 179 15.11 -9.12 -2.46
CA ILE A 179 14.15 -8.21 -1.84
C ILE A 179 12.74 -8.81 -1.92
N ASP A 180 12.37 -9.41 -3.05
CA ASP A 180 11.07 -10.06 -3.21
C ASP A 180 10.89 -11.23 -2.21
N GLU A 181 11.95 -12.02 -1.97
CA GLU A 181 11.94 -13.12 -1.00
C GLU A 181 11.80 -12.62 0.45
N ILE A 182 12.48 -11.52 0.80
CA ILE A 182 12.32 -10.83 2.09
C ILE A 182 10.88 -10.33 2.26
N VAL A 183 10.32 -9.67 1.24
CA VAL A 183 8.94 -9.17 1.27
C VAL A 183 7.94 -10.31 1.43
N SER A 184 8.15 -11.43 0.74
CA SER A 184 7.33 -12.63 0.88
C SER A 184 7.35 -13.17 2.32
N THR A 185 8.53 -13.24 2.93
CA THR A 185 8.69 -13.73 4.31
C THR A 185 7.99 -12.79 5.31
N ILE A 186 8.15 -11.47 5.15
CA ILE A 186 7.46 -10.47 5.98
C ILE A 186 5.93 -10.61 5.85
N THR A 187 5.44 -10.86 4.64
CA THR A 187 4.00 -11.04 4.40
C THR A 187 3.49 -12.30 5.11
N ALA A 188 4.21 -13.42 5.02
CA ALA A 188 3.85 -14.66 5.72
C ALA A 188 3.81 -14.48 7.25
N VAL A 189 4.75 -13.72 7.80
CA VAL A 189 4.78 -13.39 9.24
C VAL A 189 3.59 -12.52 9.62
N SER A 190 3.20 -11.56 8.77
CA SER A 190 2.03 -10.72 9.01
C SER A 190 0.71 -11.50 9.00
N ASP A 191 0.66 -12.61 8.26
CA ASP A 191 -0.47 -13.55 8.25
C ASP A 191 -0.45 -14.52 9.47
N GLY A 192 0.49 -14.34 10.41
CA GLY A 192 0.58 -15.12 11.64
C GLY A 192 1.46 -16.37 11.55
N ASN A 193 2.19 -16.56 10.45
CA ASN A 193 3.14 -17.67 10.31
C ASN A 193 4.54 -17.28 10.82
N PHE A 194 4.76 -17.44 12.12
CA PHE A 194 6.06 -17.17 12.76
C PHE A 194 7.07 -18.33 12.68
N ALA A 195 6.73 -19.44 12.01
CA ALA A 195 7.62 -20.59 11.85
C ALA A 195 8.56 -20.46 10.66
N THR A 196 8.32 -19.48 9.78
CA THR A 196 9.12 -19.29 8.56
C THR A 196 10.32 -18.42 8.88
N GLU A 197 11.52 -18.96 8.69
CA GLU A 197 12.78 -18.22 8.86
C GLU A 197 13.16 -17.50 7.57
N MET A 198 13.74 -16.31 7.70
CA MET A 198 14.28 -15.56 6.58
C MET A 198 15.63 -16.17 6.15
N PRO A 199 15.84 -16.45 4.85
CA PRO A 199 17.10 -16.98 4.37
C PRO A 199 18.25 -16.01 4.64
N VAL A 200 19.38 -16.54 5.11
CA VAL A 200 20.60 -15.77 5.37
C VAL A 200 21.49 -15.85 4.13
N HIS A 201 21.72 -14.70 3.49
CA HIS A 201 22.54 -14.60 2.28
C HIS A 201 23.99 -14.22 2.61
N GLU A 202 24.91 -14.50 1.68
CA GLU A 202 26.35 -14.18 1.81
C GLU A 202 26.66 -12.68 1.76
N ASP A 203 25.75 -11.86 1.20
CA ASP A 203 25.89 -10.40 1.25
C ASP A 203 25.85 -9.93 2.71
N GLU A 204 26.89 -9.21 3.14
CA GLU A 204 27.05 -8.81 4.54
C GLU A 204 25.87 -7.98 5.06
N GLN A 205 25.29 -7.11 4.23
CA GLN A 205 24.20 -6.24 4.64
C GLN A 205 22.88 -7.02 4.73
N LEU A 206 22.58 -7.84 3.72
CA LEU A 206 21.35 -8.64 3.70
C LEU A 206 21.39 -9.78 4.72
N GLY A 207 22.54 -10.42 4.91
CA GLY A 207 22.74 -11.46 5.92
C GLY A 207 22.57 -10.95 7.35
N LYS A 208 23.09 -9.75 7.65
CA LYS A 208 22.87 -9.08 8.95
C LYS A 208 21.38 -8.77 9.18
N LEU A 209 20.69 -8.28 8.15
CA LEU A 209 19.25 -8.01 8.22
C LEU A 209 18.44 -9.29 8.47
N ALA A 210 18.70 -10.34 7.69
CA ALA A 210 18.04 -11.64 7.85
C ALA A 210 18.25 -12.23 9.24
N THR A 211 19.48 -12.15 9.76
CA THR A 211 19.81 -12.63 11.11
C THR A 211 19.06 -11.86 12.19
N ALA A 212 19.05 -10.52 12.11
CA ALA A 212 18.32 -9.68 13.07
C ALA A 212 16.81 -9.96 13.03
N PHE A 213 16.26 -10.16 11.84
CA PHE A 213 14.86 -10.50 11.66
C PHE A 213 14.50 -11.86 12.26
N ASN A 214 15.33 -12.88 12.06
CA ASN A 214 15.11 -14.21 12.65
C ASN A 214 15.16 -14.18 14.18
N VAL A 215 16.05 -13.37 14.78
CA VAL A 215 16.08 -13.14 16.24
C VAL A 215 14.77 -12.50 16.72
N MET A 216 14.25 -11.51 15.98
CA MET A 216 12.97 -10.89 16.29
C MET A 216 11.81 -11.90 16.19
N LEU A 217 11.76 -12.70 15.13
CA LEU A 217 10.73 -13.74 14.95
C LEU A 217 10.73 -14.75 16.09
N LYS A 218 11.91 -15.22 16.49
CA LYS A 218 12.06 -16.12 17.63
C LYS A 218 11.50 -15.51 18.90
N THR A 219 11.83 -14.25 19.18
CA THR A 219 11.34 -13.53 20.36
C THR A 219 9.82 -13.35 20.34
N ILE A 220 9.24 -13.04 19.18
CA ILE A 220 7.78 -12.92 19.02
C ILE A 220 7.09 -14.27 19.25
N ASN A 221 7.62 -15.34 18.67
CA ASN A 221 7.05 -16.68 18.84
C ASN A 221 7.12 -17.14 20.31
N GLU A 222 8.25 -16.90 20.98
CA GLU A 222 8.41 -17.22 22.41
C GLU A 222 7.43 -16.40 23.29
N THR A 223 7.23 -15.11 23.00
CA THR A 223 6.29 -14.28 23.75
C THR A 223 4.83 -14.69 23.52
N MET A 224 4.44 -15.01 22.29
CA MET A 224 3.12 -15.57 21.97
C MET A 224 2.85 -16.87 22.73
N GLN A 225 3.77 -17.83 22.68
CA GLN A 225 3.64 -19.10 23.41
C GLN A 225 3.52 -18.90 24.93
N ASN A 226 4.29 -17.97 25.48
CA ASN A 226 4.22 -17.65 26.90
C ASN A 226 2.89 -16.98 27.28
N LEU A 227 2.36 -16.10 26.42
CA LEU A 227 1.06 -15.47 26.63
C LEU A 227 -0.07 -16.50 26.61
N ASP A 228 -0.09 -17.41 25.63
CA ASP A 228 -1.10 -18.47 25.57
C ASP A 228 -1.05 -19.37 26.81
N LYS A 229 0.16 -19.72 27.25
CA LYS A 229 0.35 -20.49 28.49
C LYS A 229 -0.19 -19.72 29.70
N LEU A 230 0.15 -18.44 29.84
CA LEU A 230 -0.26 -17.62 30.97
C LEU A 230 -1.77 -17.36 30.98
N VAL A 231 -2.38 -17.14 29.82
CA VAL A 231 -3.84 -17.04 29.68
C VAL A 231 -4.48 -18.36 30.08
N SER A 232 -3.99 -19.50 29.58
CA SER A 232 -4.52 -20.82 29.96
C SER A 232 -4.40 -21.08 31.46
N GLU A 233 -3.27 -20.76 32.08
CA GLU A 233 -3.06 -20.89 33.53
C GLU A 233 -4.02 -20.00 34.32
N ARG A 234 -4.13 -18.72 33.96
CA ARG A 234 -5.05 -17.78 34.62
C ARG A 234 -6.51 -18.16 34.45
N SER A 235 -6.91 -18.59 33.25
CA SER A 235 -8.26 -19.08 33.00
C SER A 235 -8.58 -20.32 33.84
N ALA A 236 -7.62 -21.22 34.02
CA ALA A 236 -7.78 -22.39 34.88
C ALA A 236 -7.89 -22.01 36.37
N GLU A 237 -7.05 -21.09 36.86
CA GLU A 237 -7.13 -20.54 38.21
C GLU A 237 -8.49 -19.87 38.48
N LEU A 238 -8.93 -18.98 37.59
CA LEU A 238 -10.23 -18.32 37.69
C LEU A 238 -11.37 -19.34 37.73
N ARG A 239 -11.29 -20.41 36.92
CA ARG A 239 -12.29 -21.47 36.92
C ARG A 239 -12.33 -22.23 38.25
N MET A 240 -11.18 -22.51 38.86
CA MET A 240 -11.13 -23.12 40.20
C MET A 240 -11.74 -22.20 41.26
N ILE A 241 -11.47 -20.90 41.21
CA ILE A 241 -12.06 -19.93 42.13
C ILE A 241 -13.58 -19.91 41.94
N MET A 242 -14.08 -19.77 40.71
CA MET A 242 -15.51 -19.77 40.42
C MET A 242 -16.21 -21.06 40.88
N ASP A 243 -15.54 -22.20 40.79
CA ASP A 243 -16.09 -23.51 41.21
C ASP A 243 -16.07 -23.73 42.73
N THR A 244 -15.21 -23.03 43.47
CA THR A 244 -15.05 -23.20 44.93
C THR A 244 -15.86 -22.20 45.75
N VAL A 245 -16.21 -21.05 45.18
CA VAL A 245 -17.02 -20.03 45.85
C VAL A 245 -18.45 -20.57 46.06
N PRO A 246 -19.02 -20.45 47.29
CA PRO A 246 -20.38 -20.92 47.61
C PRO A 246 -21.49 -20.00 47.07
N VAL A 247 -21.15 -19.09 46.17
CA VAL A 247 -22.07 -18.13 45.53
C VAL A 247 -22.21 -18.52 44.06
N GLY A 248 -23.44 -18.52 43.55
CA GLY A 248 -23.70 -18.76 42.14
C GLY A 248 -23.34 -17.54 41.29
N LEU A 249 -22.21 -17.59 40.60
CA LEU A 249 -21.81 -16.58 39.62
C LEU A 249 -22.14 -17.06 38.20
N MET A 250 -22.88 -16.27 37.44
CA MET A 250 -23.14 -16.51 36.03
C MET A 250 -23.15 -15.20 35.24
N SER A 251 -22.74 -15.28 34.00
CA SER A 251 -22.89 -14.19 33.04
C SER A 251 -24.00 -14.53 32.04
N ILE A 252 -24.80 -13.54 31.69
CA ILE A 252 -25.90 -13.65 30.72
C ILE A 252 -25.52 -12.78 29.53
N ILE A 253 -25.56 -13.37 28.34
CA ILE A 253 -25.35 -12.68 27.08
C ILE A 253 -26.69 -12.10 26.65
N THR A 254 -26.71 -10.83 26.29
CA THR A 254 -27.85 -10.17 25.65
C THR A 254 -27.47 -9.78 24.22
N MET A 255 -27.69 -10.69 23.28
CA MET A 255 -27.55 -10.41 21.85
C MET A 255 -28.93 -10.06 21.31
N SER A 256 -29.11 -8.83 20.84
CA SER A 256 -30.33 -8.37 20.17
C SER A 256 -31.64 -8.53 20.98
N GLY A 257 -31.61 -8.17 22.27
CA GLY A 257 -32.82 -7.87 23.07
C GLY A 257 -33.69 -9.05 23.53
N GLU A 258 -33.50 -10.28 23.05
CA GLU A 258 -34.41 -11.40 23.39
C GLU A 258 -33.72 -12.70 23.84
N ASP A 259 -32.41 -12.84 23.61
CA ASP A 259 -31.69 -14.08 23.85
C ASP A 259 -30.86 -13.99 25.13
N TYR A 260 -31.50 -13.97 26.31
CA TYR A 260 -30.85 -14.05 27.63
C TYR A 260 -30.13 -15.39 27.84
N ARG A 261 -29.04 -15.64 27.12
CA ARG A 261 -28.34 -16.93 27.13
C ARG A 261 -27.22 -16.94 28.16
N ILE A 262 -27.12 -18.02 28.93
CA ILE A 262 -26.08 -18.18 29.93
C ILE A 262 -24.75 -18.48 29.22
N ASN A 263 -23.72 -17.68 29.54
CA ASN A 263 -22.35 -17.86 29.06
C ASN A 263 -21.79 -19.20 29.57
N PRO A 264 -20.99 -19.96 28.79
CA PRO A 264 -20.32 -21.16 29.28
C PRO A 264 -19.46 -21.00 30.55
N GLU A 265 -19.06 -19.77 30.87
CA GLU A 265 -18.33 -19.39 32.08
C GLU A 265 -19.29 -19.09 33.24
N TYR A 266 -19.86 -20.15 33.84
CA TYR A 266 -20.65 -20.06 35.08
C TYR A 266 -20.08 -20.95 36.18
N SER A 267 -20.36 -20.60 37.43
CA SER A 267 -19.98 -21.38 38.62
C SER A 267 -20.81 -22.65 38.74
N LYS A 268 -20.18 -23.80 39.04
CA LYS A 268 -20.90 -25.06 39.34
C LYS A 268 -21.94 -24.92 40.46
N THR A 269 -21.77 -23.95 41.36
CA THR A 269 -22.76 -23.67 42.40
C THR A 269 -24.11 -23.24 41.80
N CYS A 270 -24.12 -22.59 40.63
CA CYS A 270 -25.36 -22.25 39.92
C CYS A 270 -26.19 -23.48 39.55
N GLU A 271 -25.56 -24.60 39.18
CA GLU A 271 -26.29 -25.84 38.85
C GLU A 271 -26.99 -26.41 40.09
N LYS A 272 -26.35 -26.30 41.25
CA LYS A 272 -26.93 -26.72 42.54
C LYS A 272 -28.06 -25.79 42.98
N ILE A 273 -27.88 -24.48 42.84
CA ILE A 273 -28.89 -23.47 43.22
C ILE A 273 -30.13 -23.58 42.34
N LEU A 274 -29.95 -23.69 41.02
CA LEU A 274 -31.06 -23.76 40.07
C LEU A 274 -31.63 -25.17 39.91
N GLY A 275 -30.93 -26.21 40.39
CA GLY A 275 -31.33 -27.60 40.20
C GLY A 275 -31.26 -28.09 38.75
N VAL A 276 -30.52 -27.38 37.89
CA VAL A 276 -30.39 -27.67 36.45
C VAL A 276 -28.92 -27.94 36.13
N GLN A 277 -28.64 -29.10 35.52
CA GLN A 277 -27.32 -29.45 35.01
C GLN A 277 -27.08 -28.86 33.63
N ASP A 278 -25.83 -28.48 33.35
CA ASP A 278 -25.38 -27.90 32.08
C ASP A 278 -26.18 -26.67 31.65
N LEU A 279 -25.85 -25.52 32.23
CA LEU A 279 -26.50 -24.24 31.97
C LEU A 279 -26.01 -23.58 30.68
N ARG A 280 -24.99 -24.13 30.00
CA ARG A 280 -24.32 -23.50 28.85
C ARG A 280 -25.31 -23.22 27.72
N GLY A 281 -25.39 -21.97 27.27
CA GLY A 281 -26.23 -21.56 26.13
C GLY A 281 -27.74 -21.67 26.35
N ARG A 282 -28.19 -22.13 27.55
CA ARG A 282 -29.60 -22.15 27.93
C ARG A 282 -30.12 -20.73 28.15
N ASN A 283 -31.40 -20.53 27.92
CA ASN A 283 -32.05 -19.27 28.24
C ASN A 283 -32.21 -19.16 29.77
N PHE A 284 -31.75 -18.05 30.33
CA PHE A 284 -31.78 -17.76 31.75
C PHE A 284 -33.20 -17.83 32.32
N LEU A 285 -34.20 -17.28 31.60
CA LEU A 285 -35.59 -17.28 32.04
C LEU A 285 -36.15 -18.71 32.17
N ASP A 286 -35.75 -19.60 31.27
CA ASP A 286 -36.11 -21.02 31.36
C ASP A 286 -35.38 -21.72 32.51
N ALA A 287 -34.12 -21.34 32.77
CA ALA A 287 -33.30 -21.91 33.86
C ALA A 287 -33.81 -21.55 35.26
N ILE A 288 -34.43 -20.38 35.44
CA ILE A 288 -35.08 -19.96 36.70
C ILE A 288 -36.54 -20.44 36.83
N GLY A 289 -37.03 -21.25 35.90
CA GLY A 289 -38.37 -21.84 35.94
C GLY A 289 -39.48 -20.97 35.35
N LEU A 290 -39.18 -19.82 34.75
CA LEU A 290 -40.15 -18.97 34.03
C LEU A 290 -40.42 -19.50 32.61
N THR A 291 -41.06 -20.66 32.57
CA THR A 291 -41.47 -21.31 31.32
C THR A 291 -42.59 -20.52 30.60
N LYS A 292 -42.88 -20.87 29.34
CA LYS A 292 -43.94 -20.23 28.53
C LYS A 292 -45.34 -20.23 29.16
N ARG A 293 -45.58 -21.02 30.23
CA ARG A 293 -46.85 -21.05 30.98
C ARG A 293 -47.02 -19.86 31.93
N THR A 294 -45.94 -19.21 32.35
CA THR A 294 -45.94 -18.00 33.19
C THR A 294 -45.69 -16.75 32.32
N GLY A 295 -46.54 -16.57 31.31
CA GLY A 295 -46.33 -15.58 30.23
C GLY A 295 -46.21 -14.14 30.70
N ASP A 296 -46.98 -13.72 31.70
CA ASP A 296 -46.93 -12.36 32.23
C ASP A 296 -45.66 -12.13 33.06
N SER A 297 -45.34 -13.05 34.00
CA SER A 297 -44.11 -12.98 34.80
C SER A 297 -42.83 -13.05 33.97
N ARG A 298 -42.84 -13.75 32.82
CA ARG A 298 -41.70 -13.80 31.90
C ARG A 298 -41.46 -12.45 31.23
N LYS A 299 -42.52 -11.76 30.82
CA LYS A 299 -42.43 -10.42 30.19
C LYS A 299 -41.97 -9.37 31.19
N ASP A 300 -42.46 -9.44 32.43
CA ASP A 300 -42.06 -8.51 33.48
C ASP A 300 -40.59 -8.71 33.86
N MET A 301 -40.13 -9.97 33.92
CA MET A 301 -38.71 -10.29 34.12
C MET A 301 -37.82 -9.82 32.97
N ALA A 302 -38.24 -10.03 31.72
CA ALA A 302 -37.49 -9.55 30.55
C ALA A 302 -37.34 -8.01 30.59
N LYS A 303 -38.44 -7.28 30.85
CA LYS A 303 -38.39 -5.82 30.99
C LYS A 303 -37.47 -5.38 32.13
N PHE A 304 -37.49 -6.08 33.26
CA PHE A 304 -36.59 -5.79 34.38
C PHE A 304 -35.12 -6.00 34.01
N LEU A 305 -34.80 -7.10 33.32
CA LEU A 305 -33.44 -7.37 32.83
C LEU A 305 -33.00 -6.33 31.78
N ASP A 306 -33.89 -5.92 30.88
CA ASP A 306 -33.60 -4.86 29.91
C ASP A 306 -33.28 -3.54 30.62
N LEU A 307 -34.07 -3.16 31.64
CA LEU A 307 -33.81 -1.96 32.45
C LEU A 307 -32.47 -2.05 33.21
N LEU A 308 -32.11 -3.22 33.74
CA LEU A 308 -30.80 -3.46 34.37
C LEU A 308 -29.66 -3.29 33.37
N THR A 309 -29.80 -3.83 32.16
CA THR A 309 -28.74 -3.75 31.13
C THR A 309 -28.60 -2.37 30.50
N GLN A 310 -29.63 -1.52 30.56
CA GLN A 310 -29.59 -0.17 30.00
C GLN A 310 -29.11 0.91 30.99
N GLU A 311 -28.80 0.54 32.25
CA GLU A 311 -28.34 1.44 33.34
C GLU A 311 -29.22 2.70 33.51
N LEU A 312 -30.51 2.62 33.18
CA LEU A 312 -31.39 3.79 33.12
C LEU A 312 -31.87 4.30 34.49
N LEU A 313 -31.65 3.52 35.56
CA LEU A 313 -32.17 3.82 36.91
C LEU A 313 -31.12 3.56 38.00
N PRO A 314 -31.09 4.35 39.08
CA PRO A 314 -30.28 4.08 40.26
C PRO A 314 -30.63 2.72 40.91
N GLU A 315 -29.65 2.03 41.49
CA GLU A 315 -29.82 0.69 42.10
C GLU A 315 -30.93 0.65 43.17
N GLU A 316 -31.15 1.74 43.88
CA GLU A 316 -32.17 1.86 44.94
C GLU A 316 -33.60 1.78 44.39
N ASP A 317 -33.86 2.39 43.23
CA ASP A 317 -35.17 2.39 42.56
C ASP A 317 -35.40 1.07 41.80
N MET A 318 -34.33 0.37 41.43
CA MET A 318 -34.38 -0.92 40.75
C MET A 318 -34.83 -2.06 41.67
N ALA A 319 -34.50 -2.00 42.96
CA ALA A 319 -34.88 -3.02 43.94
C ALA A 319 -36.42 -3.15 44.07
N GLY A 320 -37.16 -2.04 43.97
CA GLY A 320 -38.63 -2.02 44.02
C GLY A 320 -39.32 -2.57 42.77
N LEU A 321 -38.60 -2.68 41.66
CA LEU A 321 -39.10 -3.19 40.37
C LEU A 321 -38.79 -4.68 40.16
N ASN A 322 -38.13 -5.34 41.12
CA ASN A 322 -37.78 -6.75 41.02
C ASN A 322 -39.05 -7.64 41.06
N PRO A 323 -39.40 -8.33 39.95
CA PRO A 323 -40.63 -9.12 39.87
C PRO A 323 -40.63 -10.34 40.80
N PHE A 324 -39.46 -10.79 41.27
CA PHE A 324 -39.36 -11.93 42.18
C PHE A 324 -39.88 -11.65 43.60
N VAL A 325 -39.81 -10.39 44.06
CA VAL A 325 -40.36 -10.01 45.38
C VAL A 325 -41.86 -10.28 45.42
N GLU A 326 -42.57 -9.98 44.33
CA GLU A 326 -44.01 -10.26 44.22
C GLU A 326 -44.32 -11.76 44.04
N ILE A 327 -43.47 -12.50 43.32
CA ILE A 327 -43.66 -13.94 43.07
C ILE A 327 -43.48 -14.73 44.37
N GLU A 328 -42.50 -14.38 45.20
CA GLU A 328 -42.25 -15.01 46.51
C GLU A 328 -43.44 -14.77 47.46
N ILE A 329 -43.99 -13.55 47.46
CA ILE A 329 -45.21 -13.19 48.22
C ILE A 329 -46.44 -13.95 47.70
N LYS A 330 -46.63 -14.05 46.38
CA LYS A 330 -47.76 -14.80 45.79
C LYS A 330 -47.66 -16.32 46.05
N MET A 331 -46.45 -16.90 46.03
CA MET A 331 -46.23 -18.31 46.37
C MET A 331 -46.49 -18.59 47.85
N MET A 332 -46.06 -17.70 48.77
CA MET A 332 -46.39 -17.80 50.19
C MET A 332 -47.91 -17.64 50.46
N MET A 333 -48.59 -16.74 49.74
CA MET A 333 -50.05 -16.58 49.86
C MET A 333 -50.84 -17.76 49.28
N ALA A 334 -50.39 -18.37 48.20
CA ALA A 334 -51.00 -19.58 47.64
C ALA A 334 -50.88 -20.79 48.58
N GLN A 335 -49.75 -20.94 49.29
CA GLN A 335 -49.54 -22.00 50.28
C GLN A 335 -50.40 -21.80 51.54
N SER A 336 -50.63 -20.56 51.99
CA SER A 336 -51.50 -20.28 53.14
C SER A 336 -53.00 -20.44 52.84
N ASN A 337 -53.44 -20.20 51.60
CA ASN A 337 -54.82 -20.44 51.19
C ASN A 337 -55.16 -21.92 50.92
N GLY A 338 -54.15 -22.77 50.64
CA GLY A 338 -54.33 -24.22 50.52
C GLY A 338 -54.58 -24.96 51.85
N GLN A 339 -54.31 -24.33 53.00
CA GLN A 339 -54.55 -24.92 54.33
C GLN A 339 -55.93 -24.56 54.93
N LYS A 340 -56.70 -23.65 54.32
CA LYS A 340 -58.00 -23.20 54.87
C LYS A 340 -59.24 -23.89 54.28
N SER A 341 -59.12 -24.83 53.34
CA SER A 341 -60.27 -25.49 52.70
C SER A 341 -60.55 -26.94 53.16
N THR A 342 -60.12 -27.32 54.37
CA THR A 342 -60.37 -28.67 54.92
C THR A 342 -60.88 -28.64 56.36
N ILE A 343 -61.69 -27.64 56.73
CA ILE A 343 -62.55 -27.71 57.91
C ILE A 343 -63.90 -27.08 57.58
N THR A 344 -64.83 -27.90 57.10
CA THR A 344 -66.24 -27.89 57.52
C THR A 344 -66.89 -29.22 57.16
#